data_AF-A0A7S2JSH1-F1
#
_entry.id   AF-A0A7S2JSH1-F1
#
_cell.length_a   1.000
_cell.length_b   1.000
_cell.length_c   1.000
_cell.angle_alpha   90.00
_cell.angle_beta   90.00
_cell.angle_gamma   90.00
#
_symmetry.space_group_name_H-M   'P 1'
#
loop_
_entity.id
_entity.type
_entity.pdbx_description
1 polymer ?
#
loop_
_entity_poly.entity_id
_entity_poly.type
_entity_poly.pdbx_seq_one_letter_code
_entity_poly.pdbx_strand_id
1 'polypeptide(L)'
;PDDVLTLLFLCAHPAVDLRAVTVTPGSEAQVALVRWLLQRTGMAHVRLGAQDWPRNAAKPVNLGTLFYQEFGRAPRGDPPCERADRVLLECCDESATLVTGAPLHNLGDALALGGLRLGRWVAQG
;
A
#
# COMPACT_ATOMS: atom_id res chain seq x y z
N PRO A 1 0.21 -10.28 9.36
CA PRO A 1 0.25 -11.41 8.39
C PRO A 1 -0.93 -11.39 7.42
N ASP A 2 -2.13 -11.22 7.97
CA ASP A 2 -3.38 -10.76 7.36
C ASP A 2 -3.23 -9.71 6.24
N ASP A 3 -2.47 -8.63 6.41
CA ASP A 3 -2.29 -7.62 5.34
C ASP A 3 -1.65 -8.21 4.08
N VAL A 4 -0.66 -9.08 4.26
CA VAL A 4 0.01 -9.76 3.14
C VAL A 4 -0.95 -10.73 2.45
N LEU A 5 -1.73 -11.49 3.22
CA LEU A 5 -2.72 -12.40 2.65
C LEU A 5 -3.81 -11.65 1.89
N THR A 6 -4.27 -10.52 2.44
CA THR A 6 -5.24 -9.64 1.80
C THR A 6 -4.71 -9.11 0.47
N LEU A 7 -3.47 -8.62 0.45
CA LEU A 7 -2.83 -8.17 -0.79
C LEU A 7 -2.72 -9.30 -1.81
N LEU A 8 -2.31 -10.51 -1.40
CA LEU A 8 -2.21 -11.66 -2.30
C LEU A 8 -3.57 -12.04 -2.89
N PHE A 9 -4.65 -12.02 -2.09
CA PHE A 9 -6.00 -12.28 -2.61
C PHE A 9 -6.46 -11.19 -3.58
N LEU A 10 -6.20 -9.91 -3.29
CA LEU A 10 -6.54 -8.81 -4.19
C LEU A 10 -5.78 -8.90 -5.52
N CYS A 11 -4.48 -9.23 -5.48
CA CYS A 11 -3.67 -9.43 -6.69
C CYS A 11 -4.16 -10.61 -7.54
N ALA A 12 -4.76 -11.64 -6.94
CA ALA A 12 -5.16 -12.85 -7.66
C ALA A 12 -6.62 -12.84 -8.13
N HIS A 13 -7.44 -11.88 -7.69
CA HIS A 13 -8.87 -11.91 -7.93
C HIS A 13 -9.24 -11.26 -9.28
N PRO A 14 -9.89 -11.97 -10.22
CA PRO A 14 -10.12 -11.47 -11.59
C PRO A 14 -11.09 -10.27 -11.67
N ALA A 15 -11.92 -10.07 -10.64
CA ALA A 15 -12.81 -8.91 -10.55
C ALA A 15 -12.18 -7.70 -9.86
N VAL A 16 -10.90 -7.78 -9.46
CA VAL A 16 -10.19 -6.68 -8.80
C VAL A 16 -9.18 -6.08 -9.77
N ASP A 17 -9.35 -4.79 -10.04
CA ASP A 17 -8.33 -3.95 -10.66
C ASP A 17 -7.57 -3.21 -9.54
N LEU A 18 -6.40 -3.74 -9.16
CA LEU A 18 -5.61 -3.19 -8.06
C LEU A 18 -4.84 -1.94 -8.55
N ARG A 19 -5.40 -0.75 -8.31
CA ARG A 19 -4.80 0.51 -8.79
C ARG A 19 -3.55 0.95 -8.01
N ALA A 20 -3.59 0.80 -6.69
CA ALA A 20 -2.53 1.24 -5.80
C ALA A 20 -2.53 0.47 -4.47
N VAL A 21 -1.37 0.44 -3.81
CA VAL A 21 -1.21 -0.02 -2.43
C VAL A 21 -0.54 1.09 -1.63
N THR A 22 -1.04 1.38 -0.43
CA THR A 22 -0.35 2.29 0.49
C THR A 22 -0.01 1.61 1.81
N VAL A 23 1.15 1.94 2.38
CA VAL A 23 1.66 1.33 3.62
C VAL A 23 1.82 2.36 4.74
N THR A 24 1.63 1.88 5.97
CA THR A 24 1.75 2.63 7.22
C THR A 24 2.56 1.79 8.22
N PRO A 25 3.58 2.34 8.92
CA PRO A 25 4.12 3.70 8.80
C PRO A 25 4.96 3.93 7.53
N GLY A 26 5.23 2.89 6.72
CA GLY A 26 5.92 3.03 5.45
C GLY A 26 7.44 3.02 5.55
N SER A 27 8.01 2.12 6.35
CA SER A 27 9.46 1.91 6.39
C SER A 27 9.98 1.31 5.09
N GLU A 28 11.29 1.45 4.83
CA GLU A 28 11.95 0.86 3.66
C GLU A 28 11.74 -0.66 3.59
N ALA A 29 11.74 -1.34 4.74
CA ALA A 29 11.50 -2.78 4.81
C ALA A 29 10.06 -3.16 4.41
N GLN A 30 9.06 -2.36 4.80
CA GLN A 30 7.65 -2.57 4.38
C GLN A 30 7.50 -2.33 2.88
N VAL A 31 8.04 -1.22 2.38
CA VAL A 31 8.01 -0.86 0.96
C VAL A 31 8.69 -1.96 0.13
N ALA A 32 9.86 -2.45 0.55
CA ALA A 32 10.59 -3.49 -0.16
C ALA A 32 9.86 -4.84 -0.17
N LEU A 33 9.17 -5.20 0.92
CA LEU A 33 8.33 -6.40 0.98
C LEU A 33 7.14 -6.28 0.02
N VAL A 34 6.37 -5.19 0.11
CA VAL A 34 5.18 -4.99 -0.74
C VAL A 34 5.58 -4.91 -2.21
N ARG A 35 6.68 -4.22 -2.53
CA ARG A 35 7.23 -4.17 -3.90
C ARG A 35 7.52 -5.57 -4.44
N TRP A 36 8.19 -6.39 -3.64
CA TRP A 36 8.53 -7.74 -4.04
C TRP A 36 7.28 -8.57 -4.30
N LEU A 37 6.27 -8.48 -3.42
CA LEU A 37 4.98 -9.17 -3.60
C LEU A 37 4.31 -8.77 -4.91
N LEU A 38 4.18 -7.47 -5.17
CA LEU A 38 3.60 -6.95 -6.41
C LEU A 38 4.34 -7.45 -7.65
N GLN A 39 5.68 -7.47 -7.63
CA GLN A 39 6.48 -8.01 -8.74
C GLN A 39 6.25 -9.51 -8.94
N ARG A 40 6.18 -10.29 -7.86
CA ARG A 40 5.97 -11.75 -7.91
C ARG A 40 4.57 -12.14 -8.37
N THR A 41 3.57 -11.28 -8.17
CA THR A 41 2.20 -11.50 -8.63
C THR A 41 1.90 -10.86 -9.99
N GLY A 42 2.91 -10.37 -10.72
CA GLY A 42 2.71 -9.71 -12.03
C GLY A 42 2.10 -8.30 -11.95
N MET A 43 1.97 -7.74 -10.74
CA MET A 43 1.38 -6.44 -10.45
C MET A 43 2.44 -5.34 -10.28
N ALA A 44 3.58 -5.46 -10.97
CA ALA A 44 4.70 -4.53 -10.83
C ALA A 44 4.34 -3.07 -11.20
N HIS A 45 3.32 -2.88 -12.05
CA HIS A 45 2.82 -1.59 -12.51
C HIS A 45 1.96 -0.85 -11.48
N VAL A 46 1.50 -1.53 -10.42
CA VAL A 46 0.65 -0.96 -9.37
C VAL A 46 1.42 0.08 -8.58
N ARG A 47 0.81 1.26 -8.36
CA ARG A 47 1.44 2.35 -7.61
C ARG A 47 1.61 1.97 -6.14
N LEU A 48 2.73 2.37 -5.56
CA LEU A 48 3.06 2.08 -4.16
C LEU A 48 3.32 3.37 -3.39
N GLY A 49 2.42 3.68 -2.46
CA GLY A 49 2.55 4.82 -1.55
C GLY A 49 3.03 4.40 -0.15
N ALA A 50 3.76 5.27 0.53
CA ALA A 50 4.11 5.11 1.93
C ALA A 50 3.81 6.40 2.72
N GLN A 51 3.36 6.24 3.97
CA GLN A 51 3.06 7.37 4.84
C GLN A 51 4.29 8.28 5.00
N ASP A 52 4.13 9.58 4.76
CA ASP A 52 5.19 10.59 4.92
C ASP A 52 6.53 10.16 4.26
N TRP A 53 6.46 9.52 3.09
CA TRP A 53 7.64 9.06 2.36
C TRP A 53 8.45 10.25 1.80
N PRO A 54 9.80 10.24 1.86
CA PRO A 54 10.67 9.18 2.41
C PRO A 54 11.02 9.35 3.91
N ARG A 55 10.42 10.29 4.63
CA ARG A 55 10.75 10.55 6.04
C ARG A 55 10.59 9.32 6.92
N ASN A 56 9.53 8.54 6.71
CA ASN A 56 9.28 7.32 7.48
C ASN A 56 10.10 6.10 7.03
N ALA A 57 10.93 6.21 5.98
CA ALA A 57 11.70 5.06 5.48
C ALA A 57 12.59 4.43 6.57
N ALA A 58 13.13 5.26 7.46
CA ALA A 58 13.97 4.82 8.58
C ALA A 58 13.20 4.36 9.84
N LYS A 59 11.86 4.39 9.83
CA LYS A 59 11.09 3.97 11.02
C LYS A 59 11.27 2.47 11.27
N PRO A 60 11.52 2.05 12.53
CA PRO A 60 11.62 0.64 12.86
C PRO A 60 10.25 -0.03 12.69
N VAL A 61 10.27 -1.23 12.11
CA VAL A 61 9.10 -2.10 11.99
C VAL A 61 9.54 -3.52 12.33
N ASN A 62 8.68 -4.29 12.99
CA ASN A 62 8.96 -5.70 13.24
C ASN A 62 8.46 -6.55 12.06
N LEU A 63 9.34 -6.81 11.10
CA LEU A 63 9.16 -7.83 10.06
C LEU A 63 10.08 -9.04 10.31
N GLY A 64 10.49 -9.25 11.56
CA GLY A 64 11.43 -10.30 11.98
C GLY A 64 10.77 -11.63 12.34
N THR A 65 9.44 -11.72 12.31
CA THR A 65 8.73 -12.99 12.52
C THR A 65 8.95 -13.93 11.34
N LEU A 66 9.00 -15.25 11.58
CA LEU A 66 9.17 -16.29 10.55
C LEU A 66 8.29 -16.04 9.31
N PHE A 67 7.01 -15.70 9.50
CA PHE A 67 6.09 -15.41 8.40
C PHE A 67 6.64 -14.40 7.37
N TYR A 68 7.20 -13.26 7.82
CA TYR A 68 7.70 -12.22 6.92
C TYR A 68 9.08 -12.53 6.33
N GLN A 69 9.81 -13.47 6.92
CA GLN A 69 11.14 -13.91 6.47
C GLN A 69 11.04 -14.86 5.27
N GLU A 70 9.92 -15.56 5.11
CA GLU A 70 9.65 -16.44 3.95
C GLU A 70 9.42 -15.66 2.63
N PHE A 71 9.25 -14.34 2.70
CA PHE A 71 9.07 -13.47 1.53
C PHE A 71 10.35 -12.71 1.19
N GLY A 72 10.57 -12.43 -0.10
CA GLY A 72 11.71 -11.63 -0.55
C GLY A 72 11.58 -10.13 -0.27
N ARG A 73 12.57 -9.35 -0.71
CA ARG A 73 12.62 -7.89 -0.61
C ARG A 73 13.11 -7.30 -1.93
N ALA A 74 12.41 -6.26 -2.42
CA ALA A 74 12.77 -5.52 -3.61
C ALA A 74 12.89 -4.03 -3.25
N PRO A 75 14.09 -3.53 -2.91
CA PRO A 75 14.27 -2.16 -2.40
C PRO A 75 13.98 -1.08 -3.46
N ARG A 76 13.94 -1.47 -4.74
CA ARG A 76 13.67 -0.58 -5.87
C ARG A 76 12.66 -1.21 -6.82
N GLY A 77 11.98 -0.37 -7.56
CA GLY A 77 11.05 -0.76 -8.62
C GLY A 77 10.45 0.47 -9.28
N ASP A 78 9.82 0.24 -10.42
CA ASP A 78 9.10 1.24 -11.20
C ASP A 78 7.61 0.84 -11.25
N PRO A 79 6.66 1.75 -10.94
CA PRO A 79 6.85 3.13 -10.48
C PRO A 79 7.55 3.21 -9.11
N PRO A 80 8.32 4.29 -8.81
CA PRO A 80 8.96 4.46 -7.51
C PRO A 80 7.95 4.55 -6.37
N CYS A 81 8.41 4.42 -5.12
CA CYS A 81 7.53 4.65 -3.98
C CYS A 81 7.27 6.16 -3.82
N GLU A 82 6.01 6.50 -3.56
CA GLU A 82 5.52 7.88 -3.47
C GLU A 82 4.92 8.16 -2.09
N ARG A 83 4.52 9.40 -1.82
CA ARG A 83 3.73 9.70 -0.62
C ARG A 83 2.32 9.09 -0.74
N ALA A 84 1.89 8.38 0.29
CA ALA A 84 0.60 7.70 0.30
C ALA A 84 -0.60 8.63 0.09
N ASP A 85 -0.57 9.84 0.66
CA ASP A 85 -1.63 10.83 0.51
C ASP A 85 -1.84 11.28 -0.94
N ARG A 86 -0.74 11.48 -1.69
CA ARG A 86 -0.77 11.78 -3.13
C ARG A 86 -1.28 10.60 -3.95
N VAL A 87 -0.80 9.40 -3.67
CA VAL A 87 -1.28 8.18 -4.32
C VAL A 87 -2.78 8.00 -4.11
N LEU A 88 -3.28 8.19 -2.89
CA LEU A 88 -4.72 8.11 -2.60
C LEU A 88 -5.52 9.18 -3.34
N LEU A 89 -5.07 10.44 -3.30
CA LEU A 89 -5.75 11.55 -3.98
C LEU A 89 -5.86 11.33 -5.50
N GLU A 90 -4.82 10.79 -6.12
CA GLU A 90 -4.74 10.61 -7.57
C GLU A 90 -5.38 9.30 -8.07
N CYS A 91 -5.40 8.25 -7.25
CA CYS A 91 -5.93 6.94 -7.65
C CYS A 91 -7.38 6.70 -7.22
N CYS A 92 -7.88 7.45 -6.22
CA CYS A 92 -9.26 7.34 -5.78
C CYS A 92 -10.17 8.27 -6.59
N ASP A 93 -11.30 7.72 -6.99
CA ASP A 93 -12.39 8.42 -7.67
C ASP A 93 -13.73 7.80 -7.22
N GLU A 94 -14.84 8.28 -7.79
CA GLU A 94 -16.19 7.80 -7.50
C GLU A 94 -16.43 6.32 -7.88
N SER A 95 -15.52 5.70 -8.64
CA SER A 95 -15.56 4.27 -8.98
C SER A 95 -14.66 3.41 -8.08
N ALA A 96 -13.74 4.02 -7.34
CA ALA A 96 -12.78 3.32 -6.51
C ALA A 96 -13.43 2.77 -5.22
N THR A 97 -13.01 1.55 -4.85
CA THR A 97 -13.22 1.01 -3.51
C THR A 97 -11.90 1.06 -2.75
N LEU A 98 -11.86 1.85 -1.68
CA LEU A 98 -10.72 1.91 -0.76
C LEU A 98 -10.91 0.88 0.33
N VAL A 99 -9.94 -0.04 0.47
CA VAL A 99 -9.91 -1.04 1.53
C VAL A 99 -8.80 -0.69 2.51
N THR A 100 -9.12 -0.55 3.80
CA THR A 100 -8.14 -0.20 4.84
C THR A 100 -8.10 -1.26 5.95
N GLY A 101 -6.95 -1.90 6.16
CA GLY A 101 -6.64 -2.75 7.32
C GLY A 101 -5.60 -2.15 8.28
N ALA A 102 -4.97 -1.04 7.89
CA ALA A 102 -3.97 -0.32 8.68
C ALA A 102 -4.57 0.94 9.33
N PRO A 103 -3.86 1.58 10.29
CA PRO A 103 -4.28 2.87 10.84
C PRO A 103 -4.57 3.91 9.76
N LEU A 104 -5.62 4.70 9.95
CA LEU A 104 -6.20 5.59 8.95
C LEU A 104 -5.38 6.87 8.66
N HIS A 105 -4.11 6.92 9.04
CA HIS A 105 -3.28 8.11 8.88
C HIS A 105 -3.15 8.55 7.42
N ASN A 106 -2.88 7.62 6.50
CA ASN A 106 -2.79 7.94 5.06
C ASN A 106 -4.09 8.53 4.52
N LEU A 107 -5.25 7.99 4.93
CA LEU A 107 -6.55 8.52 4.54
C LEU A 107 -6.80 9.90 5.15
N GLY A 108 -6.46 10.09 6.43
CA GLY A 108 -6.54 11.38 7.10
C GLY A 108 -5.68 12.45 6.40
N ASP A 109 -4.44 12.10 6.05
CA ASP A 109 -3.52 12.99 5.32
C ASP A 109 -4.06 13.33 3.92
N ALA A 110 -4.63 12.34 3.20
CA ALA A 110 -5.26 12.57 1.89
C ALA A 110 -6.50 13.48 1.99
N LEU A 111 -7.35 13.29 3.01
CA LEU A 111 -8.49 14.16 3.26
C LEU A 111 -8.06 15.60 3.56
N ALA A 112 -6.96 15.79 4.29
CA ALA A 112 -6.39 17.09 4.61
C ALA A 112 -5.82 17.83 3.37
N LEU A 113 -5.40 17.11 2.33
CA LEU A 113 -5.04 17.74 1.04
C LEU A 113 -6.25 18.36 0.32
N GLY A 114 -7.46 17.87 0.61
CA GLY A 114 -8.69 18.24 -0.07
C GLY A 114 -8.83 17.60 -1.45
N GLY A 115 -10.07 17.49 -1.93
CA GLY A 115 -10.39 16.99 -3.28
C GLY A 115 -10.43 15.48 -3.44
N LEU A 116 -10.21 14.70 -2.36
CA LEU A 116 -10.37 13.24 -2.39
C LEU A 116 -11.81 12.86 -2.75
N ARG A 117 -11.94 11.99 -3.75
CA ARG A 117 -13.21 11.39 -4.19
C ARG A 117 -13.14 9.90 -3.98
N LEU A 118 -14.24 9.29 -3.55
CA LEU A 118 -14.27 7.87 -3.28
C LEU A 118 -15.68 7.31 -3.46
N GLY A 119 -15.80 6.23 -4.24
CA GLY A 119 -17.06 5.52 -4.40
C GLY A 119 -17.47 4.73 -3.15
N ARG A 120 -16.54 3.93 -2.62
CA ARG A 120 -16.78 3.11 -1.43
C ARG A 120 -15.55 3.04 -0.54
N TRP A 121 -15.77 3.12 0.76
CA TRP A 121 -14.77 2.81 1.78
C TRP A 121 -15.17 1.55 2.54
N VAL A 122 -14.27 0.59 2.62
CA VAL A 122 -14.37 -0.60 3.49
C VAL A 122 -13.21 -0.56 4.47
N ALA A 123 -13.52 -0.44 5.75
CA ALA A 123 -12.53 -0.42 6.82
C ALA A 123 -12.64 -1.67 7.69
N GLN A 124 -11.50 -2.24 8.03
CA GLN A 124 -11.37 -3.11 9.18
C GLN A 124 -10.99 -2.22 10.37
N GLY A 125 -11.86 -2.17 11.38
CA GLY A 125 -11.77 -1.29 12.54
C GLY A 125 -12.58 -1.80 13.70
#